data_AF-A0A5N9G436-F1
#
_entry.id   AF-A0A5N9G436-F1
#
_cell.length_a   1.000
_cell.length_b   1.000
_cell.length_c   1.000
_cell.angle_alpha   90.00
_cell.angle_beta   90.00
_cell.angle_gamma   90.00
#
_symmetry.space_group_name_H-M   'P 1'
#
loop_
_entity.id
_entity.type
_entity.pdbx_description
1 polymer ?
#
loop_
_entity_poly.entity_id
_entity_poly.type
_entity_poly.pdbx_seq_one_letter_code
_entity_poly.pdbx_strand_id
1 'polypeptide(L)'
;MATDFRGYLTLLERRLHLDPSERDEIVNELHVHVQDRVLERIENGQSPEAALRETLDSLGTARELADGFYEVHSRGPWRHTALAVVPHLLLALTYAFHLWTNPMWVAAMMLIAISASVVGWRKGRPRWAYPWLGYSLIAPIVSWGLAMSAVGYGAWGVLTSGTLPLGMPIYVASFVYFAISLWVVIKFVSRVARPDWVMASLAILPVPFLAYWFFFFFNWGFAVEENARQLREVDSSAAIIFLIIAAATAIFYRIGRRLVRVALLAITTPSLIVLAWMSYQGGRGYVAVFLFAVMSMAVLLSPALFDLKDPKDDDEEQFPGVATTGLADFIE
;
A
#
# COMPACT_ATOMS: atom_id res chain seq x y z
N MET A 1 -28.31 14.84 20.46
CA MET A 1 -29.03 13.58 20.20
C MET A 1 -28.66 12.97 18.85
N ALA A 2 -29.31 13.30 17.73
CA ALA A 2 -28.90 12.78 16.41
C ALA A 2 -27.46 13.19 16.05
N THR A 3 -27.03 14.37 16.50
CA THR A 3 -25.67 14.89 16.28
C THR A 3 -24.59 14.11 17.05
N ASP A 4 -24.89 13.63 18.26
CA ASP A 4 -23.93 12.85 19.08
C ASP A 4 -23.72 11.47 18.46
N PHE A 5 -24.82 10.80 18.09
CA PHE A 5 -24.75 9.50 17.45
C PHE A 5 -24.16 9.58 16.03
N ARG A 6 -24.57 10.58 15.24
CA ARG A 6 -23.98 10.82 13.91
C ARG A 6 -22.51 11.20 14.01
N GLY A 7 -22.11 11.94 15.05
CA GLY A 7 -20.71 12.22 15.37
C GLY A 7 -19.93 10.95 15.69
N TYR A 8 -20.47 10.11 16.57
CA TYR A 8 -19.90 8.80 16.91
C TYR A 8 -19.74 7.90 15.68
N LEU A 9 -20.78 7.76 14.85
CA LEU A 9 -20.73 6.99 13.62
C LEU A 9 -19.74 7.57 12.59
N THR A 10 -19.62 8.89 12.51
CA THR A 10 -18.65 9.53 11.60
C THR A 10 -17.22 9.28 12.07
N LEU A 11 -16.96 9.36 13.38
CA LEU A 11 -15.67 9.01 13.97
C LEU A 11 -15.35 7.52 13.79
N LEU A 12 -16.35 6.65 13.97
CA LEU A 12 -16.23 5.22 13.73
C LEU A 12 -15.94 4.92 12.26
N GLU A 13 -16.70 5.51 11.32
CA GLU A 13 -16.52 5.33 9.86
C GLU A 13 -15.12 5.75 9.41
N ARG A 14 -14.60 6.86 9.95
CA ARG A 14 -13.24 7.34 9.68
C ARG A 14 -12.17 6.37 10.18
N ARG A 15 -12.40 5.71 11.31
CA ARG A 15 -11.45 4.77 11.95
C ARG A 15 -11.62 3.32 11.47
N LEU A 16 -12.76 2.99 10.84
CA LEU A 16 -13.00 1.72 10.18
C LEU A 16 -12.16 1.65 8.89
N HIS A 17 -10.90 1.25 9.02
CA HIS A 17 -9.97 1.01 7.92
C HIS A 17 -10.34 -0.27 7.12
N LEU A 18 -11.59 -0.37 6.67
CA LEU A 18 -12.17 -1.51 5.96
C LEU A 18 -12.57 -1.12 4.53
N ASP A 19 -12.93 -2.12 3.72
CA ASP A 19 -13.43 -1.88 2.37
C ASP A 19 -14.75 -1.08 2.44
N PRO A 20 -15.02 -0.14 1.50
CA PRO A 20 -16.18 0.77 1.63
C PRO A 20 -17.52 0.06 1.80
N SER A 21 -17.74 -1.05 1.09
CA SER A 21 -18.98 -1.82 1.23
C SER A 21 -19.13 -2.50 2.59
N GLU A 22 -18.04 -3.05 3.14
CA GLU A 22 -18.05 -3.69 4.47
C GLU A 22 -18.27 -2.63 5.55
N ARG A 23 -17.65 -1.47 5.39
CA ARG A 23 -17.81 -0.34 6.30
C ARG A 23 -19.22 0.21 6.30
N ASP A 24 -19.81 0.42 5.12
CA ASP A 24 -21.16 0.96 5.02
C ASP A 24 -22.19 -0.05 5.58
N GLU A 25 -21.95 -1.36 5.41
CA GLU A 25 -22.74 -2.43 6.04
C GLU A 25 -22.63 -2.40 7.56
N ILE A 26 -21.41 -2.35 8.12
CA ILE A 26 -21.18 -2.29 9.57
C ILE A 26 -21.79 -1.03 10.20
N VAL A 27 -21.62 0.13 9.55
CA VAL A 27 -22.19 1.39 10.04
C VAL A 27 -23.72 1.34 10.02
N ASN A 28 -24.31 0.76 8.98
CA ASN A 28 -25.76 0.58 8.89
C ASN A 28 -26.29 -0.41 9.92
N GLU A 29 -25.61 -1.55 10.13
CA GLU A 29 -25.98 -2.53 11.16
C GLU A 29 -25.89 -1.93 12.56
N LEU A 30 -24.83 -1.15 12.86
CA LEU A 30 -24.69 -0.47 14.13
C LEU A 30 -25.75 0.63 14.32
N HIS A 31 -26.11 1.33 13.25
CA HIS A 31 -27.21 2.30 13.28
C HIS A 31 -28.51 1.63 13.73
N VAL A 32 -28.91 0.55 13.06
CA VAL A 32 -30.12 -0.20 13.37
C VAL A 32 -30.06 -0.78 14.78
N HIS A 33 -28.92 -1.38 15.18
CA HIS A 33 -28.78 -1.96 16.51
C HIS A 33 -28.91 -0.93 17.63
N VAL A 34 -28.31 0.25 17.48
CA VAL A 34 -28.42 1.32 18.46
C VAL A 34 -29.83 1.89 18.50
N GLN A 35 -30.48 2.06 17.34
CA GLN A 35 -31.86 2.50 17.26
C GLN A 35 -32.79 1.53 18.03
N ASP A 36 -32.66 0.22 17.77
CA ASP A 36 -33.43 -0.82 18.45
C ASP A 36 -33.21 -0.79 19.98
N ARG A 37 -31.96 -0.66 20.44
CA ARG A 37 -31.61 -0.60 21.87
C ARG A 37 -32.14 0.65 22.56
N VAL A 38 -32.11 1.79 21.87
CA VAL A 38 -32.65 3.04 22.40
C VAL A 38 -34.17 2.98 22.50
N LEU A 39 -34.85 2.42 21.48
CA LEU A 39 -36.30 2.21 21.50
C LEU A 39 -36.73 1.28 22.63
N GLU A 40 -36.06 0.13 22.79
CA GLU A 40 -36.30 -0.83 23.89
C GLU A 40 -36.20 -0.13 25.26
N ARG A 41 -35.21 0.75 25.44
CA ARG A 41 -35.00 1.48 26.69
C ARG A 41 -36.02 2.58 26.95
N ILE A 42 -36.47 3.27 25.88
CA ILE A 42 -37.56 4.26 25.97
C ILE A 42 -38.87 3.57 26.33
N GLU A 43 -39.17 2.41 25.73
CA GLU A 43 -40.34 1.58 26.07
C GLU A 43 -40.30 1.12 27.53
N ASN A 44 -39.11 0.86 28.07
CA ASN A 44 -38.88 0.54 29.48
C ASN A 44 -38.90 1.77 30.41
N GLY A 45 -39.26 2.95 29.91
CA GLY A 45 -39.51 4.16 30.69
C GLY A 45 -38.29 5.05 30.92
N GLN A 46 -37.16 4.80 30.25
CA GLN A 46 -36.03 5.73 30.27
C GLN A 46 -36.30 6.97 29.40
N SER A 47 -35.73 8.12 29.76
CA SER A 47 -35.76 9.27 28.88
C SER A 47 -34.90 9.01 27.63
N PRO A 48 -35.29 9.53 26.45
CA PRO A 48 -34.53 9.32 25.21
C PRO A 48 -33.05 9.68 25.31
N GLU A 49 -32.73 10.73 26.07
CA GLU A 49 -31.35 11.19 26.28
C GLU A 49 -30.54 10.23 27.16
N ALA A 50 -31.14 9.71 28.23
CA ALA A 50 -30.47 8.74 29.10
C ALA A 50 -30.29 7.40 28.37
N ALA A 51 -31.30 6.96 27.61
CA ALA A 51 -31.25 5.73 26.83
C ALA A 51 -30.13 5.76 25.77
N LEU A 52 -30.00 6.86 25.02
CA LEU A 52 -28.94 7.02 24.03
C LEU A 52 -27.55 7.06 24.67
N ARG A 53 -27.39 7.83 25.74
CA ARG A 53 -26.09 7.98 26.42
C ARG A 53 -25.62 6.66 27.03
N GLU A 54 -26.52 5.95 27.71
CA GLU A 54 -26.19 4.65 28.31
C GLU A 54 -25.89 3.59 27.24
N THR A 55 -26.58 3.64 26.10
CA THR A 55 -26.29 2.75 24.96
C THR A 55 -24.92 3.06 24.34
N LEU A 56 -24.58 4.33 24.15
CA LEU A 56 -23.26 4.74 23.65
C LEU A 56 -22.13 4.39 24.63
N ASP A 57 -22.33 4.64 25.92
CA ASP A 57 -21.35 4.26 26.97
C ASP A 57 -21.14 2.74 27.00
N SER A 58 -22.17 1.94 26.68
CA SER A 58 -22.05 0.47 26.61
C SER A 58 -21.27 -0.05 25.41
N LEU A 59 -21.21 0.71 24.32
CA LEU A 59 -20.43 0.38 23.11
C LEU A 59 -18.93 0.68 23.29
N GLY A 60 -18.59 1.52 24.27
CA GLY A 60 -17.22 2.00 24.49
C GLY A 60 -16.78 3.02 23.45
N THR A 61 -15.47 3.29 23.43
CA THR A 61 -14.92 4.31 22.53
C THR A 61 -15.01 3.87 21.07
N ALA A 62 -15.25 4.83 20.15
CA ALA A 62 -15.28 4.55 18.71
C ALA A 62 -13.99 3.89 18.21
N ARG A 63 -12.86 4.15 18.89
CA ARG A 63 -11.56 3.54 18.62
C ARG A 63 -11.53 2.05 18.94
N GLU A 64 -11.92 1.67 20.15
CA GLU A 64 -11.94 0.26 20.57
C GLU A 64 -12.89 -0.57 19.70
N LEU A 65 -14.05 0.01 19.38
CA LEU A 65 -15.03 -0.63 18.52
C LEU A 65 -14.49 -0.80 17.08
N ALA A 66 -13.88 0.25 16.52
CA ALA A 66 -13.26 0.16 15.19
C ALA A 66 -12.12 -0.86 15.13
N ASP A 67 -11.24 -0.90 16.15
CA ASP A 67 -10.14 -1.85 16.23
C ASP A 67 -10.66 -3.30 16.32
N GLY A 68 -11.73 -3.54 17.07
CA GLY A 68 -12.40 -4.84 17.17
C GLY A 68 -13.02 -5.30 15.85
N PHE A 69 -13.80 -4.43 15.20
CA PHE A 69 -14.38 -4.71 13.88
C PHE A 69 -13.30 -4.96 12.84
N TYR A 70 -12.22 -4.17 12.85
CA TYR A 70 -11.08 -4.38 11.99
C TYR A 70 -10.41 -5.73 12.25
N GLU A 71 -10.17 -6.12 13.51
CA GLU A 71 -9.52 -7.41 13.80
C GLU A 71 -10.32 -8.61 13.27
N VAL A 72 -11.65 -8.58 13.40
CA VAL A 72 -12.54 -9.65 12.92
C VAL A 72 -12.62 -9.67 11.38
N HIS A 73 -12.81 -8.51 10.75
CA HIS A 73 -13.03 -8.42 9.30
C HIS A 73 -11.73 -8.35 8.49
N SER A 74 -10.59 -8.07 9.11
CA SER A 74 -9.29 -7.97 8.42
C SER A 74 -8.70 -9.33 8.01
N ARG A 75 -9.16 -10.45 8.61
CA ARG A 75 -8.77 -11.81 8.24
C ARG A 75 -9.56 -12.28 7.02
N GLY A 76 -9.09 -11.87 5.85
CA GLY A 76 -9.74 -12.24 4.59
C GLY A 76 -9.76 -13.76 4.32
N PRO A 77 -10.71 -14.26 3.51
CA PRO A 77 -10.73 -15.64 3.06
C PRO A 77 -9.42 -16.03 2.36
N TRP A 78 -9.03 -17.31 2.49
CA TRP A 78 -7.80 -17.87 1.90
C TRP A 78 -7.63 -17.58 0.40
N ARG A 79 -8.73 -17.39 -0.34
CA ARG A 79 -8.70 -16.99 -1.74
C ARG A 79 -7.98 -15.65 -1.95
N HIS A 80 -8.19 -14.68 -1.08
CA HIS A 80 -7.52 -13.38 -1.16
C HIS A 80 -6.03 -13.50 -0.83
N THR A 81 -5.68 -14.31 0.18
CA THR A 81 -4.28 -14.59 0.51
C THR A 81 -3.57 -15.28 -0.65
N ALA A 82 -4.16 -16.33 -1.23
CA ALA A 82 -3.59 -17.04 -2.36
C ALA A 82 -3.34 -16.08 -3.53
N LEU A 83 -4.36 -15.31 -3.91
CA LEU A 83 -4.30 -14.40 -5.05
C LEU A 83 -3.32 -13.23 -4.83
N ALA A 84 -3.13 -12.77 -3.58
CA ALA A 84 -2.15 -11.75 -3.20
C ALA A 84 -0.70 -12.25 -3.28
N VAL A 85 -0.47 -13.55 -3.06
CA VAL A 85 0.86 -14.16 -3.02
C VAL A 85 1.33 -14.58 -4.43
N VAL A 86 0.40 -14.91 -5.34
CA VAL A 86 0.70 -15.31 -6.73
C VAL A 86 1.75 -14.45 -7.45
N PRO A 87 1.71 -13.10 -7.46
CA PRO A 87 2.70 -12.32 -8.23
C PRO A 87 4.14 -12.55 -7.73
N HIS A 88 4.31 -12.75 -6.43
CA HIS A 88 5.61 -13.06 -5.82
C HIS A 88 6.10 -14.44 -6.25
N LEU A 89 5.22 -15.45 -6.24
CA LEU A 89 5.58 -16.81 -6.65
C LEU A 89 5.94 -16.86 -8.13
N LEU A 90 5.20 -16.14 -8.97
CA LEU A 90 5.49 -16.04 -10.41
C LEU A 90 6.87 -15.41 -10.66
N LEU A 91 7.23 -14.36 -9.92
CA LEU A 91 8.57 -13.78 -10.00
C LEU A 91 9.65 -14.71 -9.45
N ALA A 92 9.40 -15.39 -8.33
CA ALA A 92 10.33 -16.39 -7.80
C ALA A 92 10.63 -17.48 -8.84
N LEU A 93 9.59 -17.99 -9.52
CA LEU A 93 9.73 -18.95 -10.61
C LEU A 93 10.48 -18.36 -11.81
N THR A 94 10.18 -17.10 -12.17
CA THR A 94 10.84 -16.41 -13.29
C THR A 94 12.35 -16.31 -13.06
N TYR A 95 12.79 -16.00 -11.83
CA TYR A 95 14.21 -15.99 -11.49
C TYR A 95 14.79 -17.41 -11.36
N ALA A 96 14.09 -18.33 -10.70
CA ALA A 96 14.56 -19.71 -10.51
C ALA A 96 14.80 -20.45 -11.84
N PHE A 97 13.98 -20.18 -12.86
CA PHE A 97 14.13 -20.75 -14.21
C PHE A 97 14.91 -19.85 -15.17
N HIS A 98 15.51 -18.75 -14.69
CA HIS A 98 16.26 -17.80 -15.51
C HIS A 98 15.45 -17.22 -16.69
N LEU A 99 14.12 -17.15 -16.56
CA LEU A 99 13.20 -16.68 -17.61
C LEU A 99 13.17 -15.15 -17.74
N TRP A 100 13.72 -14.42 -16.76
CA TRP A 100 13.74 -12.95 -16.73
C TRP A 100 14.57 -12.33 -17.86
N THR A 101 15.49 -13.09 -18.47
CA THR A 101 16.29 -12.64 -19.62
C THR A 101 15.48 -12.61 -20.92
N ASN A 102 14.34 -13.31 -20.97
CA ASN A 102 13.48 -13.33 -22.14
C ASN A 102 12.46 -12.17 -22.09
N PRO A 103 12.55 -11.19 -23.01
CA PRO A 103 11.68 -10.02 -22.97
C PRO A 103 10.20 -10.36 -23.19
N MET A 104 9.88 -11.45 -23.92
CA MET A 104 8.49 -11.88 -24.10
C MET A 104 7.87 -12.34 -22.78
N TRP A 105 8.64 -13.06 -21.95
CA TRP A 105 8.16 -13.51 -20.63
C TRP A 105 7.96 -12.34 -19.67
N VAL A 106 8.88 -11.38 -19.65
CA VAL A 106 8.74 -10.15 -18.86
C VAL A 106 7.52 -9.34 -19.30
N ALA A 107 7.29 -9.19 -20.62
CA ALA A 107 6.12 -8.51 -21.15
C ALA A 107 4.81 -9.22 -20.79
N ALA A 108 4.78 -10.56 -20.87
CA ALA A 108 3.62 -11.36 -20.47
C ALA A 108 3.30 -11.19 -18.97
N MET A 109 4.32 -11.24 -18.10
CA MET A 109 4.19 -10.98 -16.66
C MET A 109 3.61 -9.59 -16.38
N MET A 110 4.11 -8.57 -17.08
CA MET A 110 3.64 -7.20 -16.95
C MET A 110 2.17 -7.08 -17.36
N LEU A 111 1.78 -7.71 -18.48
CA LEU A 111 0.40 -7.71 -18.96
C LEU A 111 -0.54 -8.41 -17.98
N ILE A 112 -0.11 -9.51 -17.36
CA ILE A 112 -0.86 -10.20 -16.31
C ILE A 112 -1.01 -9.29 -15.08
N ALA A 113 0.06 -8.64 -14.63
CA ALA A 113 0.03 -7.75 -13.48
C ALA A 113 -0.89 -6.55 -13.69
N ILE A 114 -0.83 -5.92 -14.87
CA ILE A 114 -1.73 -4.83 -15.27
C ILE A 114 -3.18 -5.32 -15.33
N SER A 115 -3.42 -6.46 -15.97
CA SER A 115 -4.78 -7.02 -16.11
C SER A 115 -5.40 -7.36 -14.75
N ALA A 116 -4.65 -8.03 -13.88
CA ALA A 116 -5.08 -8.35 -12.52
C ALA A 116 -5.37 -7.10 -11.70
N SER A 117 -4.52 -6.07 -11.81
CA SER A 117 -4.70 -4.77 -11.15
C SER A 117 -5.97 -4.07 -11.64
N VAL A 118 -6.21 -4.02 -12.96
CA VAL A 118 -7.41 -3.41 -13.55
C VAL A 118 -8.67 -4.16 -13.15
N VAL A 119 -8.66 -5.50 -13.16
CA VAL A 119 -9.80 -6.33 -12.75
C VAL A 119 -10.10 -6.15 -11.27
N GLY A 120 -9.08 -6.16 -10.42
CA GLY A 120 -9.24 -5.86 -8.99
C GLY A 120 -9.84 -4.47 -8.79
N TRP A 121 -9.37 -3.48 -9.53
CA TRP A 121 -9.89 -2.12 -9.46
C TRP A 121 -11.37 -2.01 -9.85
N ARG A 122 -11.79 -2.72 -10.91
CA ARG A 122 -13.20 -2.76 -11.34
C ARG A 122 -14.12 -3.47 -10.34
N LYS A 123 -13.59 -4.39 -9.54
CA LYS A 123 -14.36 -5.15 -8.53
C LYS A 123 -14.43 -4.46 -7.15
N GLY A 124 -14.13 -3.17 -7.06
CA GLY A 124 -14.23 -2.43 -5.79
C GLY A 124 -12.98 -2.41 -4.93
N ARG A 125 -11.79 -2.72 -5.51
CA ARG A 125 -10.47 -2.69 -4.85
C ARG A 125 -10.29 -3.76 -3.74
N PRO A 126 -10.58 -5.04 -4.02
CA PRO A 126 -10.39 -6.09 -3.04
C PRO A 126 -8.92 -6.20 -2.64
N ARG A 127 -8.66 -6.50 -1.37
CA ARG A 127 -7.32 -6.48 -0.76
C ARG A 127 -6.24 -7.19 -1.60
N TRP A 128 -6.55 -8.34 -2.21
CA TRP A 128 -5.59 -9.10 -3.02
C TRP A 128 -5.02 -8.37 -4.24
N ALA A 129 -5.66 -7.29 -4.71
CA ALA A 129 -5.19 -6.52 -5.86
C ALA A 129 -3.93 -5.71 -5.54
N TYR A 130 -3.65 -5.41 -4.27
CA TYR A 130 -2.57 -4.52 -3.84
C TYR A 130 -1.16 -5.01 -4.24
N PRO A 131 -0.78 -6.29 -4.03
CA PRO A 131 0.51 -6.79 -4.51
C PRO A 131 0.70 -6.72 -6.02
N TRP A 132 -0.30 -7.15 -6.80
CA TRP A 132 -0.28 -7.06 -8.27
C TRP A 132 -0.03 -5.65 -8.75
N LEU A 133 -0.61 -4.72 -8.01
CA LEU A 133 -0.50 -3.33 -8.31
C LEU A 133 0.90 -2.81 -8.07
N GLY A 134 1.53 -3.19 -6.96
CA GLY A 134 2.93 -2.91 -6.68
C GLY A 134 3.82 -3.26 -7.88
N TYR A 135 3.60 -4.43 -8.46
CA TYR A 135 4.32 -4.86 -9.67
C TYR A 135 3.96 -4.05 -10.92
N SER A 136 2.71 -3.67 -11.09
CA SER A 136 2.30 -2.81 -12.22
C SER A 136 2.93 -1.42 -12.17
N LEU A 137 3.22 -0.90 -10.96
CA LEU A 137 3.85 0.42 -10.76
C LEU A 137 5.35 0.44 -11.11
N ILE A 138 5.99 -0.73 -11.20
CA ILE A 138 7.39 -0.83 -11.59
C ILE A 138 7.60 -0.25 -12.98
N ALA A 139 6.74 -0.59 -13.95
CA ALA A 139 6.88 -0.10 -15.32
C ALA A 139 6.86 1.44 -15.39
N PRO A 140 5.88 2.15 -14.80
CA PRO A 140 5.89 3.60 -14.67
C PRO A 140 7.12 4.14 -13.94
N ILE A 141 7.55 3.53 -12.83
CA ILE A 141 8.67 4.02 -12.00
C ILE A 141 10.01 3.87 -12.73
N VAL A 142 10.27 2.71 -13.32
CA VAL A 142 11.50 2.43 -14.08
C VAL A 142 11.56 3.30 -15.32
N SER A 143 10.44 3.39 -16.05
CA SER A 143 10.36 4.24 -17.25
C SER A 143 10.49 5.72 -16.90
N TRP A 144 10.00 6.15 -15.72
CA TRP A 144 10.22 7.50 -15.19
C TRP A 144 11.70 7.77 -14.91
N GLY A 145 12.41 6.83 -14.25
CA GLY A 145 13.85 6.95 -14.00
C GLY A 145 14.67 7.01 -15.30
N LEU A 146 14.31 6.20 -16.31
CA LEU A 146 14.93 6.22 -17.63
C LEU A 146 14.68 7.54 -18.36
N ALA A 147 13.44 8.05 -18.36
CA ALA A 147 13.08 9.32 -18.97
C ALA A 147 13.82 10.49 -18.31
N MET A 148 13.89 10.52 -16.97
CA MET A 148 14.67 11.51 -16.22
C MET A 148 16.16 11.45 -16.55
N SER A 149 16.71 10.24 -16.69
CA SER A 149 18.12 10.05 -17.07
C SER A 149 18.38 10.55 -18.49
N ALA A 150 17.48 10.30 -19.44
CA ALA A 150 17.58 10.79 -20.81
C ALA A 150 17.51 12.33 -20.88
N VAL A 151 16.57 12.94 -20.15
CA VAL A 151 16.43 14.41 -20.08
C VAL A 151 17.64 15.04 -19.38
N GLY A 152 18.09 14.46 -18.27
CA GLY A 152 19.29 14.92 -17.55
C GLY A 152 20.56 14.82 -18.39
N TYR A 153 20.74 13.72 -19.12
CA TYR A 153 21.83 13.55 -20.08
C TYR A 153 21.78 14.58 -21.20
N GLY A 154 20.58 14.89 -21.70
CA GLY A 154 20.39 15.95 -22.69
C GLY A 154 20.74 17.34 -22.18
N ALA A 155 20.26 17.70 -20.99
CA ALA A 155 20.57 18.97 -20.35
C ALA A 155 22.08 19.12 -20.12
N TRP A 156 22.75 18.05 -19.67
CA TRP A 156 24.20 18.02 -19.50
C TRP A 156 24.96 18.16 -20.83
N GLY A 157 24.49 17.49 -21.88
CA GLY A 157 25.06 17.60 -23.23
C GLY A 157 24.95 19.02 -23.80
N VAL A 158 23.81 19.69 -23.59
CA VAL A 158 23.63 21.10 -23.97
C VAL A 158 24.57 22.01 -23.18
N LEU A 159 24.72 21.77 -21.87
CA LEU A 159 25.56 22.59 -20.99
C LEU A 159 27.06 22.44 -21.29
N THR A 160 27.51 21.24 -21.64
CA THR A 160 28.94 20.92 -21.85
C THR A 160 29.38 21.04 -23.30
N SER A 161 28.50 20.71 -24.24
CA SER A 161 28.85 20.47 -25.64
C SER A 161 28.06 21.35 -26.62
N GLY A 162 27.12 22.17 -26.13
CA GLY A 162 26.30 23.09 -26.94
C GLY A 162 25.36 22.40 -27.92
N THR A 163 25.26 21.07 -27.87
CA THR A 163 24.53 20.24 -28.82
C THR A 163 23.65 19.25 -28.08
N LEU A 164 22.46 19.00 -28.63
CA LEU A 164 21.53 18.01 -28.09
C LEU A 164 21.99 16.61 -28.54
N PRO A 165 22.39 15.71 -27.61
CA PRO A 165 22.89 14.39 -27.98
C PRO A 165 21.78 13.46 -28.51
N LEU A 166 20.51 13.76 -28.24
CA LEU A 166 19.34 13.06 -28.78
C LEU A 166 18.48 14.02 -29.62
N GLY A 167 17.63 13.49 -30.50
CA GLY A 167 16.70 14.33 -31.26
C GLY A 167 15.67 15.02 -30.36
N MET A 168 15.31 16.27 -30.68
CA MET A 168 14.28 17.06 -29.99
C MET A 168 12.97 16.29 -29.71
N PRO A 169 12.45 15.44 -30.63
CA PRO A 169 11.25 14.63 -30.37
C PRO A 169 11.38 13.66 -29.18
N ILE A 170 12.57 13.13 -28.90
CA ILE A 170 12.80 12.20 -27.79
C ILE A 170 12.64 12.92 -26.45
N TYR A 171 13.10 14.16 -26.35
CA TYR A 171 12.93 14.98 -25.14
C TYR A 171 11.47 15.37 -24.91
N VAL A 172 10.76 15.77 -25.96
CA VAL A 172 9.32 16.08 -25.88
C VAL A 172 8.54 14.83 -25.47
N ALA A 173 8.80 13.68 -26.09
CA ALA A 173 8.19 12.41 -25.72
C ALA A 173 8.49 12.02 -24.26
N SER A 174 9.74 12.22 -23.81
CA SER A 174 10.16 11.94 -22.43
C SER A 174 9.47 12.86 -21.43
N PHE A 175 9.28 14.14 -21.77
CA PHE A 175 8.60 15.12 -20.92
C PHE A 175 7.10 14.85 -20.81
N VAL A 176 6.44 14.57 -21.94
CA VAL A 176 5.02 14.17 -21.95
C VAL A 176 4.82 12.87 -21.16
N TYR A 177 5.70 11.89 -21.37
CA TYR A 177 5.70 10.64 -20.62
C TYR A 177 5.89 10.88 -19.12
N PHE A 178 6.84 11.74 -18.73
CA PHE A 178 7.08 12.14 -17.35
C PHE A 178 5.82 12.72 -16.70
N ALA A 179 5.15 13.68 -17.36
CA ALA A 179 3.96 14.32 -16.83
C ALA A 179 2.81 13.32 -16.65
N ILE A 180 2.60 12.44 -17.62
CA ILE A 180 1.56 11.39 -17.56
C ILE A 180 1.88 10.37 -16.46
N SER A 181 3.12 9.90 -16.37
CA SER A 181 3.55 8.94 -15.35
C SER A 181 3.41 9.52 -13.94
N LEU A 182 3.85 10.76 -13.73
CA LEU A 182 3.71 11.46 -12.45
C LEU A 182 2.23 11.66 -12.09
N TRP A 183 1.39 12.05 -13.04
CA TRP A 183 -0.06 12.18 -12.82
C TRP A 183 -0.69 10.84 -12.43
N VAL A 184 -0.33 9.75 -13.10
CA VAL A 184 -0.79 8.39 -12.75
C VAL A 184 -0.35 8.07 -11.33
N VAL A 185 0.93 8.20 -10.97
CA VAL A 185 1.44 7.89 -9.63
C VAL A 185 0.77 8.74 -8.55
N ILE A 186 0.61 10.06 -8.74
CA ILE A 186 -0.01 10.95 -7.73
C ILE A 186 -1.48 10.59 -7.52
N LYS A 187 -2.24 10.48 -8.62
CA LYS A 187 -3.67 10.09 -8.56
C LYS A 187 -3.83 8.73 -7.90
N PHE A 188 -2.85 7.86 -8.12
CA PHE A 188 -2.82 6.51 -7.61
C PHE A 188 -2.53 6.46 -6.10
N VAL A 189 -1.43 7.05 -5.65
CA VAL A 189 -1.05 7.16 -4.23
C VAL A 189 -2.17 7.84 -3.44
N SER A 190 -2.72 8.93 -3.96
CA SER A 190 -3.82 9.67 -3.31
C SER A 190 -5.12 8.87 -3.20
N ARG A 191 -5.30 7.81 -3.99
CA ARG A 191 -6.53 7.00 -4.02
C ARG A 191 -6.37 5.63 -3.35
N VAL A 192 -5.13 5.18 -3.17
CA VAL A 192 -4.75 3.97 -2.42
C VAL A 192 -4.40 4.25 -0.97
N ALA A 193 -3.77 5.39 -0.66
CA ALA A 193 -3.39 5.72 0.70
C ALA A 193 -4.59 6.13 1.58
N ARG A 194 -5.74 6.47 0.98
CA ARG A 194 -6.91 6.99 1.73
C ARG A 194 -7.68 5.95 2.58
N PRO A 195 -7.85 4.68 2.16
CA PRO A 195 -8.61 3.72 2.99
C PRO A 195 -7.75 2.99 4.04
N ASP A 196 -6.51 2.62 3.71
CA ASP A 196 -5.57 1.95 4.63
C ASP A 196 -4.12 2.11 4.12
N TRP A 197 -3.31 2.88 4.84
CA TRP A 197 -1.92 3.11 4.46
C TRP A 197 -1.05 1.85 4.60
N VAL A 198 -1.42 0.90 5.47
CA VAL A 198 -0.64 -0.33 5.67
C VAL A 198 -0.73 -1.23 4.43
N MET A 199 -1.89 -1.25 3.77
CA MET A 199 -2.06 -1.92 2.48
C MET A 199 -1.27 -1.23 1.37
N ALA A 200 -1.20 0.10 1.38
CA ALA A 200 -0.37 0.87 0.46
C ALA A 200 1.12 0.54 0.63
N SER A 201 1.60 0.45 1.88
CA SER A 201 2.97 0.03 2.21
C SER A 201 3.26 -1.37 1.69
N LEU A 202 2.31 -2.32 1.80
CA LEU A 202 2.47 -3.66 1.25
C LEU A 202 2.60 -3.66 -0.28
N ALA A 203 1.83 -2.82 -0.99
CA ALA A 203 1.96 -2.69 -2.44
C ALA A 203 3.34 -2.15 -2.85
N ILE A 204 3.94 -1.29 -2.03
CA ILE A 204 5.25 -0.69 -2.31
C ILE A 204 6.40 -1.62 -1.90
N LEU A 205 6.15 -2.64 -1.08
CA LEU A 205 7.18 -3.54 -0.53
C LEU A 205 8.17 -4.12 -1.57
N PRO A 206 7.76 -4.50 -2.80
CA PRO A 206 8.70 -4.99 -3.81
C PRO A 206 9.62 -3.91 -4.39
N VAL A 207 9.21 -2.63 -4.34
CA VAL A 207 9.88 -1.51 -5.02
C VAL A 207 11.32 -1.29 -4.54
N PRO A 208 11.62 -1.24 -3.22
CA PRO A 208 12.99 -1.17 -2.72
C PRO A 208 13.94 -2.22 -3.29
N PHE A 209 13.51 -3.48 -3.29
CA PHE A 209 14.32 -4.57 -3.79
C PHE A 209 14.59 -4.41 -5.30
N LEU A 210 13.55 -4.09 -6.06
CA LEU A 210 13.66 -3.90 -7.50
C LEU A 210 14.47 -2.67 -7.88
N ALA A 211 14.38 -1.60 -7.08
CA ALA A 211 15.22 -0.41 -7.24
C ALA A 211 16.70 -0.73 -6.99
N TYR A 212 16.99 -1.50 -5.94
CA TYR A 212 18.34 -2.00 -5.67
C TYR A 212 18.87 -2.88 -6.82
N TRP A 213 18.03 -3.79 -7.31
CA TRP A 213 18.33 -4.67 -8.43
C TRP A 213 18.62 -3.90 -9.72
N PHE A 214 17.77 -2.93 -10.07
CA PHE A 214 17.95 -2.08 -11.24
C PHE A 214 19.25 -1.27 -11.15
N PHE A 215 19.53 -0.71 -9.97
CA PHE A 215 20.77 0.03 -9.72
C PHE A 215 22.01 -0.85 -9.88
N PHE A 216 21.97 -2.09 -9.40
CA PHE A 216 23.07 -3.05 -9.54
C PHE A 216 23.37 -3.35 -11.02
N PHE A 217 22.35 -3.72 -11.81
CA PHE A 217 22.54 -4.07 -13.23
C PHE A 217 22.91 -2.87 -14.11
N PHE A 218 22.34 -1.69 -13.85
CA PHE A 218 22.67 -0.47 -14.60
C PHE A 218 24.15 -0.08 -14.45
N ASN A 219 24.73 -0.33 -13.27
CA ASN A 219 26.11 0.06 -12.99
C ASN A 219 27.15 -0.99 -13.42
N TRP A 220 26.79 -2.28 -13.50
CA TRP A 220 27.73 -3.36 -13.84
C TRP A 220 27.73 -3.75 -15.33
N GLY A 221 26.73 -3.33 -16.11
CA GLY A 221 26.61 -3.64 -17.53
C GLY A 221 26.21 -5.09 -17.82
N PHE A 222 25.39 -5.30 -18.85
CA PHE A 222 24.87 -6.62 -19.22
C PHE A 222 25.88 -7.55 -19.91
N ALA A 223 27.17 -7.19 -19.99
CA ALA A 223 28.09 -7.81 -20.96
C ALA A 223 29.51 -8.05 -20.42
N VAL A 224 29.77 -9.22 -19.83
CA VAL A 224 31.07 -9.97 -19.88
C VAL A 224 30.79 -11.46 -19.52
N GLU A 225 31.41 -12.41 -20.22
CA GLU A 225 31.32 -13.86 -19.99
C GLU A 225 31.74 -14.34 -18.57
N GLU A 226 32.51 -13.53 -17.83
CA GLU A 226 32.86 -13.78 -16.42
C GLU A 226 31.65 -13.72 -15.47
N ASN A 227 30.54 -13.08 -15.89
CA ASN A 227 29.35 -12.89 -15.05
C ASN A 227 28.45 -14.12 -14.95
N ALA A 228 28.67 -15.22 -15.69
CA ALA A 228 27.72 -16.34 -15.76
C ALA A 228 27.52 -17.07 -14.41
N ARG A 229 28.57 -17.15 -13.57
CA ARG A 229 28.48 -17.75 -12.22
C ARG A 229 27.77 -16.80 -11.25
N GLN A 230 28.11 -15.51 -11.31
CA GLN A 230 27.52 -14.46 -10.50
C GLN A 230 26.03 -14.27 -10.83
N LEU A 231 25.66 -14.30 -12.12
CA LEU A 231 24.26 -14.29 -12.59
C LEU A 231 23.44 -15.43 -12.01
N ARG A 232 24.01 -16.64 -11.93
CA ARG A 232 23.31 -17.82 -11.39
C ARG A 232 23.12 -17.76 -9.87
N GLU A 233 24.07 -17.13 -9.17
CA GLU A 233 23.95 -16.81 -7.74
C GLU A 233 22.90 -15.71 -7.50
N VAL A 234 22.84 -14.69 -8.36
CA VAL A 234 21.80 -13.66 -8.38
C VAL A 234 20.41 -14.24 -8.63
N ASP A 235 20.28 -15.19 -9.57
CA ASP A 235 18.99 -15.84 -9.87
C ASP A 235 18.44 -16.58 -8.65
N SER A 236 19.31 -17.34 -7.98
CA SER A 236 18.95 -18.16 -6.83
C SER A 236 18.54 -17.30 -5.64
N SER A 237 19.24 -16.20 -5.38
CA SER A 237 18.93 -15.30 -4.27
C SER A 237 17.69 -14.44 -4.52
N ALA A 238 17.50 -13.94 -5.74
CA ALA A 238 16.30 -13.20 -6.12
C ALA A 238 15.06 -14.10 -5.97
N ALA A 239 15.15 -15.37 -6.38
CA ALA A 239 14.06 -16.34 -6.16
C ALA A 239 13.75 -16.53 -4.67
N ILE A 240 14.77 -16.69 -3.81
CA ILE A 240 14.59 -16.80 -2.35
C ILE A 240 13.95 -15.54 -1.76
N ILE A 241 14.39 -14.35 -2.20
CA ILE A 241 13.82 -13.07 -1.76
C ILE A 241 12.34 -12.99 -2.10
N PHE A 242 11.94 -13.33 -3.33
CA PHE A 242 10.52 -13.33 -3.70
C PHE A 242 9.71 -14.38 -2.93
N LEU A 243 10.28 -15.53 -2.57
CA LEU A 243 9.64 -16.49 -1.67
C LEU A 243 9.47 -15.94 -0.24
N ILE A 244 10.44 -15.18 0.27
CA ILE A 244 10.32 -14.51 1.56
C ILE A 244 9.22 -13.44 1.51
N ILE A 245 9.16 -12.64 0.44
CA ILE A 245 8.10 -11.63 0.26
C ILE A 245 6.73 -12.32 0.11
N ALA A 246 6.66 -13.46 -0.60
CA ALA A 246 5.45 -14.29 -0.70
C ALA A 246 4.97 -14.75 0.69
N ALA A 247 5.87 -15.28 1.52
CA ALA A 247 5.56 -15.70 2.87
C ALA A 247 5.13 -14.52 3.77
N ALA A 248 5.86 -13.40 3.72
CA ALA A 248 5.51 -12.19 4.45
C ALA A 248 4.12 -11.65 4.04
N THR A 249 3.81 -11.67 2.74
CA THR A 249 2.49 -11.30 2.22
C THR A 249 1.42 -12.26 2.73
N ALA A 250 1.67 -13.57 2.73
CA ALA A 250 0.71 -14.55 3.26
C ALA A 250 0.42 -14.30 4.76
N ILE A 251 1.47 -14.09 5.55
CA ILE A 251 1.37 -13.81 6.99
C ILE A 251 0.63 -12.49 7.23
N PHE A 252 0.95 -11.44 6.47
CA PHE A 252 0.31 -10.13 6.56
C PHE A 252 -1.22 -10.21 6.44
N TYR A 253 -1.73 -11.00 5.49
CA TYR A 253 -3.17 -11.16 5.28
C TYR A 253 -3.86 -12.01 6.35
N ARG A 254 -3.10 -12.79 7.13
CA ARG A 254 -3.62 -13.65 8.21
C ARG A 254 -3.61 -12.96 9.58
N ILE A 255 -2.73 -11.98 9.75
CA ILE A 255 -2.65 -11.17 10.97
C ILE A 255 -3.81 -10.17 10.98
N GLY A 256 -4.61 -10.15 12.05
CA GLY A 256 -5.67 -9.15 12.24
C GLY A 256 -5.22 -7.86 12.92
N ARG A 257 -4.12 -7.93 13.69
CA ARG A 257 -3.59 -6.78 14.45
C ARG A 257 -2.75 -5.86 13.56
N ARG A 258 -3.18 -4.60 13.42
CA ARG A 258 -2.50 -3.57 12.60
C ARG A 258 -1.04 -3.38 13.00
N LEU A 259 -0.74 -3.29 14.30
CA LEU A 259 0.64 -3.12 14.80
C LEU A 259 1.58 -4.25 14.37
N VAL A 260 1.09 -5.49 14.33
CA VAL A 260 1.91 -6.64 13.92
C VAL A 260 2.17 -6.60 12.41
N ARG A 261 1.20 -6.13 11.61
CA ARG A 261 1.40 -5.88 10.16
C ARG A 261 2.50 -4.82 9.92
N VAL A 262 2.50 -3.74 10.71
CA VAL A 262 3.52 -2.70 10.63
C VAL A 262 4.89 -3.23 11.07
N ALA A 263 4.96 -3.97 12.17
CA ALA A 263 6.20 -4.59 12.64
C ALA A 263 6.77 -5.57 11.60
N LEU A 264 5.91 -6.37 10.96
CA LEU A 264 6.31 -7.27 9.88
C LEU A 264 6.95 -6.48 8.72
N LEU A 265 6.31 -5.41 8.25
CA LEU A 265 6.85 -4.56 7.19
C LEU A 265 8.19 -3.91 7.57
N ALA A 266 8.29 -3.42 8.81
CA ALA A 266 9.50 -2.78 9.34
C ALA A 266 10.68 -3.76 9.52
N ILE A 267 10.41 -5.05 9.73
CA ILE A 267 11.46 -6.09 9.82
C ILE A 267 11.81 -6.62 8.43
N THR A 268 10.81 -6.92 7.60
CA THR A 268 11.02 -7.53 6.28
C THR A 268 11.81 -6.61 5.36
N THR A 269 11.48 -5.32 5.29
CA THR A 269 12.11 -4.36 4.35
C THR A 269 13.65 -4.27 4.50
N PRO A 270 14.21 -3.98 5.70
CA PRO A 270 15.67 -3.92 5.86
C PRO A 270 16.32 -5.29 5.71
N SER A 271 15.65 -6.36 6.15
CA SER A 271 16.15 -7.73 6.00
C SER A 271 16.36 -8.10 4.52
N LEU A 272 15.41 -7.72 3.65
CA LEU A 272 15.51 -7.96 2.21
C LEU A 272 16.66 -7.18 1.57
N ILE A 273 16.93 -5.95 2.02
CA ILE A 273 18.02 -5.13 1.50
C ILE A 273 19.38 -5.67 1.92
N VAL A 274 19.50 -6.11 3.18
CA VAL A 274 20.72 -6.78 3.68
C VAL A 274 20.95 -8.09 2.93
N LEU A 275 19.91 -8.91 2.76
CA LEU A 275 19.99 -10.19 2.04
C LEU A 275 20.35 -9.98 0.56
N ALA A 276 19.77 -8.97 -0.08
CA ALA A 276 20.16 -8.56 -1.43
C ALA A 276 21.66 -8.23 -1.43
N TRP A 277 22.10 -7.27 -0.61
CA TRP A 277 23.51 -6.87 -0.57
C TRP A 277 24.49 -8.03 -0.33
N MET A 278 24.18 -8.93 0.62
CA MET A 278 24.98 -10.13 0.88
C MET A 278 25.06 -11.04 -0.35
N SER A 279 23.97 -11.17 -1.09
CA SER A 279 23.94 -12.01 -2.28
C SER A 279 24.69 -11.44 -3.47
N TYR A 280 24.72 -10.12 -3.64
CA TYR A 280 25.31 -9.52 -4.85
C TYR A 280 26.84 -9.36 -4.77
N GLN A 281 27.46 -9.64 -3.61
CA GLN A 281 28.93 -9.65 -3.36
C GLN A 281 29.74 -8.52 -4.04
N GLY A 282 29.17 -7.31 -4.20
CA GLY A 282 29.81 -6.25 -4.99
C GLY A 282 29.25 -4.84 -4.83
N GLY A 283 28.41 -4.59 -3.82
CA GLY A 283 27.82 -3.28 -3.59
C GLY A 283 28.77 -2.29 -2.87
N ARG A 284 28.55 -0.98 -3.08
CA ARG A 284 29.17 0.10 -2.28
C ARG A 284 29.08 -0.24 -0.78
N GLY A 285 30.16 0.04 -0.04
CA GLY A 285 30.36 -0.42 1.35
C GLY A 285 29.19 -0.12 2.31
N TYR A 286 29.25 -0.68 3.52
CA TYR A 286 28.16 -0.75 4.51
C TYR A 286 27.27 0.51 4.66
N VAL A 287 27.83 1.70 4.50
CA VAL A 287 27.11 2.99 4.52
C VAL A 287 26.04 3.09 3.42
N ALA A 288 26.33 2.63 2.20
CA ALA A 288 25.36 2.69 1.11
C ALA A 288 24.17 1.76 1.35
N VAL A 289 24.42 0.57 1.90
CA VAL A 289 23.38 -0.40 2.29
C VAL A 289 22.49 0.18 3.38
N PHE A 290 23.11 0.79 4.40
CA PHE A 290 22.39 1.46 5.48
C PHE A 290 21.50 2.59 4.95
N LEU A 291 22.05 3.48 4.12
CA LEU A 291 21.28 4.56 3.51
C LEU A 291 20.14 4.02 2.65
N PHE A 292 20.36 2.95 1.88
CA PHE A 292 19.32 2.32 1.07
C PHE A 292 18.21 1.74 1.93
N ALA A 293 18.55 1.10 3.05
CA ALA A 293 17.59 0.58 4.02
C ALA A 293 16.75 1.68 4.67
N VAL A 294 17.40 2.77 5.11
CA VAL A 294 16.71 3.93 5.70
C VAL A 294 15.77 4.59 4.69
N MET A 295 16.24 4.82 3.46
CA MET A 295 15.42 5.40 2.39
C MET A 295 14.24 4.51 2.02
N SER A 296 14.46 3.20 1.94
CA SER A 296 13.40 2.24 1.66
C SER A 296 12.34 2.22 2.76
N MET A 297 12.76 2.32 4.02
CA MET A 297 11.85 2.47 5.15
C MET A 297 11.04 3.76 5.06
N ALA A 298 11.69 4.88 4.74
CA ALA A 298 11.02 6.17 4.59
C ALA A 298 9.97 6.13 3.46
N VAL A 299 10.29 5.50 2.33
CA VAL A 299 9.36 5.30 1.22
C VAL A 299 8.19 4.39 1.61
N LEU A 300 8.47 3.29 2.30
CA LEU A 300 7.46 2.32 2.74
C LEU A 300 6.49 2.92 3.77
N LEU A 301 6.99 3.79 4.66
CA LEU A 301 6.20 4.46 5.70
C LEU A 301 5.65 5.81 5.26
N SER A 302 6.00 6.30 4.06
CA SER A 302 5.45 7.55 3.52
C SER A 302 3.91 7.57 3.51
N PRO A 303 3.19 6.49 3.19
CA PRO A 303 1.75 6.42 3.34
C PRO A 303 1.24 6.74 4.75
N ALA A 304 1.97 6.36 5.81
CA ALA A 304 1.60 6.62 7.20
C ALA A 304 1.64 8.11 7.57
N LEU A 305 2.50 8.90 6.91
CA LEU A 305 2.57 10.35 7.13
C LEU A 305 1.29 11.09 6.68
N PHE A 306 0.51 10.49 5.77
CA PHE A 306 -0.77 11.06 5.36
C PHE A 306 -1.89 10.81 6.39
N ASP A 307 -1.76 9.77 7.21
CA ASP A 307 -2.67 9.44 8.32
C ASP A 307 -2.47 10.39 9.52
N LEU A 308 -1.20 10.77 9.79
CA LEU A 308 -0.83 11.68 10.88
C LEU A 308 -1.30 13.13 10.72
N LYS A 309 -1.92 13.49 9.59
CA LYS A 309 -2.37 14.85 9.31
C LYS A 309 -3.81 15.13 9.77
N ASP A 310 -4.47 14.17 10.42
CA ASP A 310 -5.76 14.32 11.09
C ASP A 310 -5.68 14.41 12.65
N PRO A 311 -4.69 15.10 13.28
CA PRO A 311 -4.52 15.06 14.74
C PRO A 311 -5.48 15.99 15.50
N LYS A 312 -6.57 16.47 14.90
CA LYS A 312 -7.45 17.46 15.56
C LYS A 312 -8.54 16.83 16.44
N ASP A 313 -8.68 15.50 16.44
CA ASP A 313 -9.83 14.83 17.06
C ASP A 313 -9.52 14.11 18.39
N ASP A 314 -8.24 14.01 18.82
CA ASP A 314 -7.91 13.27 20.06
C ASP A 314 -8.25 14.06 21.35
N ASP A 315 -8.45 15.38 21.28
CA ASP A 315 -8.79 16.22 22.44
C ASP A 315 -10.32 16.48 22.60
N GLU A 316 -11.15 16.10 21.61
CA GLU A 316 -12.62 16.24 21.66
C GLU A 316 -13.35 14.93 22.01
N GLU A 317 -12.63 13.90 22.47
CA GLU A 317 -13.20 12.60 22.89
C GLU A 317 -14.13 12.69 24.13
N GLN A 318 -14.32 13.87 24.72
CA GLN A 318 -15.35 14.15 25.72
C GLN A 318 -16.37 15.17 25.18
N PHE A 319 -17.38 14.65 24.46
CA PHE A 319 -18.66 15.27 24.10
C PHE A 319 -18.67 16.80 24.00
N PRO A 320 -18.45 17.40 22.80
CA PRO A 320 -18.62 18.83 22.64
C PRO A 320 -20.09 19.20 22.89
N GLY A 321 -20.33 20.16 23.79
CA GLY A 321 -21.68 20.62 24.15
C GLY A 321 -22.50 21.00 22.91
N VAL A 322 -23.66 20.34 22.74
CA VAL A 322 -24.50 20.41 21.55
C VAL A 322 -25.58 21.49 21.67
N ALA A 323 -25.71 22.30 20.61
CA ALA A 323 -26.91 23.08 20.30
C ALA A 323 -28.00 22.17 19.71
N THR A 324 -29.23 22.29 20.22
CA THR A 324 -30.33 21.35 20.09
C THR A 324 -31.17 21.54 18.81
N THR A 325 -31.31 20.50 17.97
CA THR A 325 -32.52 20.16 17.20
C THR A 325 -32.32 18.84 16.42
N GLY A 326 -33.31 17.93 16.41
CA GLY A 326 -33.33 16.71 15.59
C GLY A 326 -33.52 15.43 16.41
N LEU A 327 -34.78 15.15 16.79
CA LEU A 327 -35.21 13.91 17.47
C LEU A 327 -36.15 13.07 16.58
N ALA A 328 -36.91 13.73 15.69
CA ALA A 328 -37.84 13.07 14.77
C ALA A 328 -37.09 12.21 13.72
N ASP A 329 -36.06 12.76 13.06
CA ASP A 329 -35.24 12.06 12.05
C ASP A 329 -34.42 10.86 12.57
N PHE A 330 -34.31 10.67 13.89
CA PHE A 330 -33.59 9.53 14.48
C PHE A 330 -34.53 8.36 14.83
N ILE A 331 -35.82 8.65 15.00
CA ILE A 331 -36.83 7.69 15.42
C ILE A 331 -37.70 7.24 14.24
N GLU A 332 -37.84 8.05 13.18
CA GLU A 332 -38.39 7.63 11.87
C GLU A 332 -37.42 6.78 11.05
#